data_AF-A0A6J7BSY3-F1
#
_entry.id   AF-A0A6J7BSY3-F1
#
_cell.length_a   1.000
_cell.length_b   1.000
_cell.length_c   1.000
_cell.angle_alpha   90.00
_cell.angle_beta   90.00
_cell.angle_gamma   90.00
#
_symmetry.space_group_name_H-M   'P 1'
#
loop_
_entity.id
_entity.type
_entity.pdbx_description
1 polymer ?
#
loop_
_entity_poly.entity_id
_entity_poly.type
_entity_poly.pdbx_seq_one_letter_code
_entity_poly.pdbx_strand_id
1 'polypeptide(L)'
;MSMQYDVKQGHLNSSGYFVNYPVRVKGVSFAGSASAGTLVLFDTSSTPVSSSVTYAQTANTVTVTKTAHGLTTGTVIGIHFATNSGVSATDGTYVITKTGADTFTLTDVNSRSIASTAAVYTVGKWLLTYESTAGDVYTNVPFIPGEGIRAETGVYALMTNLDSAQIIYG
;
A
#
# COMPACT_ATOMS: atom_id res chain seq x y z
N MET A 1 27.44 -14.16 -7.60
CA MET A 1 26.83 -12.92 -7.10
C MET A 1 27.27 -11.79 -8.01
N SER A 2 26.46 -11.36 -8.98
CA SER A 2 26.75 -10.10 -9.66
C SER A 2 26.41 -8.99 -8.69
N MET A 3 27.41 -8.23 -8.25
CA MET A 3 27.18 -7.00 -7.49
C MET A 3 26.27 -6.08 -8.29
N GLN A 4 25.34 -5.41 -7.61
CA GLN A 4 24.48 -4.41 -8.22
C GLN A 4 25.21 -3.07 -8.19
N TYR A 5 25.58 -2.56 -9.37
CA TYR A 5 26.59 -1.50 -9.47
C TYR A 5 26.05 -0.07 -9.39
N ASP A 6 24.73 0.18 -9.41
CA ASP A 6 24.17 1.52 -9.27
C ASP A 6 23.01 1.55 -8.27
N VAL A 7 23.29 2.01 -7.06
CA VAL A 7 22.24 2.34 -6.08
C VAL A 7 21.75 3.76 -6.36
N LYS A 8 20.44 3.90 -6.60
CA LYS A 8 19.77 5.16 -6.91
C LYS A 8 18.81 5.55 -5.78
N GLN A 9 18.39 6.81 -5.77
CA GLN A 9 17.42 7.32 -4.82
C GLN A 9 16.30 8.10 -5.51
N GLY A 10 15.13 8.13 -4.88
CA GLY A 10 13.99 8.97 -5.25
C GLY A 10 13.41 9.65 -4.01
N HIS A 11 12.86 10.85 -4.18
CA HIS A 11 12.30 11.68 -3.10
C HIS A 11 10.91 12.19 -3.49
N LEU A 12 9.99 12.23 -2.54
CA LEU A 12 8.63 12.75 -2.69
C LEU A 12 8.22 13.57 -1.46
N ASN A 13 7.48 14.66 -1.69
CA ASN A 13 6.79 15.45 -0.66
C ASN A 13 5.26 15.28 -0.73
N SER A 14 4.79 14.39 -1.60
CA SER A 14 3.38 14.06 -1.80
C SER A 14 3.26 12.69 -2.44
N SER A 15 2.07 12.09 -2.38
CA SER A 15 1.80 10.83 -3.08
C SER A 15 2.20 10.90 -4.56
N GLY A 16 2.78 9.83 -5.10
CA GLY A 16 3.28 9.81 -6.46
C GLY A 16 4.20 8.61 -6.74
N TYR A 17 4.73 8.54 -7.96
CA TYR A 17 5.70 7.52 -8.32
C TYR A 17 7.11 7.92 -7.91
N PHE A 18 7.82 7.01 -7.25
CA PHE A 18 9.27 7.09 -7.13
C PHE A 18 9.95 6.66 -8.43
N VAL A 19 9.45 5.59 -9.05
CA VAL A 19 9.93 5.06 -10.34
C VAL A 19 8.80 4.39 -11.11
N ASN A 20 8.88 4.41 -12.45
CA ASN A 20 7.91 3.81 -13.38
C ASN A 20 8.51 2.65 -14.18
N TYR A 21 9.42 1.90 -13.56
CA TYR A 21 10.06 0.73 -14.16
C TYR A 21 10.43 -0.28 -13.07
N PRO A 22 10.71 -1.55 -13.44
CA PRO A 22 11.03 -2.60 -12.47
C PRO A 22 12.32 -2.29 -11.70
N VAL A 23 12.28 -2.41 -10.38
CA VAL A 23 13.40 -2.17 -9.47
C VAL A 23 13.34 -3.08 -8.25
N ARG A 24 14.42 -3.15 -7.47
CA ARG A 24 14.35 -3.58 -6.08
C ARG A 24 14.42 -2.38 -5.15
N VAL A 25 13.42 -2.24 -4.27
CA VAL A 25 13.44 -1.28 -3.17
C VAL A 25 14.34 -1.85 -2.07
N LYS A 26 15.41 -1.13 -1.76
CA LYS A 26 16.48 -1.54 -0.84
C LYS A 26 16.49 -0.79 0.47
N GLY A 27 15.87 0.39 0.49
CA GLY A 27 15.75 1.21 1.68
C GLY A 27 14.59 2.17 1.52
N VAL A 28 14.05 2.58 2.65
CA VAL A 28 13.02 3.61 2.75
C VAL A 28 13.43 4.55 3.87
N SER A 29 13.21 5.84 3.67
CA SER A 29 13.15 6.79 4.77
C SER A 29 11.91 7.66 4.62
N PHE A 30 11.35 8.14 5.73
CA PHE A 30 10.20 9.04 5.72
C PHE A 30 10.20 9.93 6.94
N ALA A 31 9.56 11.09 6.83
CA ALA A 31 9.31 11.99 7.96
C ALA A 31 7.80 12.10 8.16
N GLY A 32 7.36 11.84 9.41
CA GLY A 32 5.97 12.09 9.80
C GLY A 32 5.68 13.58 9.91
N SER A 33 4.48 13.90 10.40
CA SER A 33 4.02 15.27 10.58
C SER A 33 3.40 15.45 11.98
N ALA A 34 2.76 16.60 12.22
CA ALA A 34 1.98 16.82 13.42
C ALA A 34 0.79 15.86 13.59
N SER A 35 0.36 15.17 12.52
CA SER A 35 -0.70 14.16 12.53
C SER A 35 -0.14 12.76 12.29
N ALA A 36 -0.81 11.75 12.84
CA ALA A 36 -0.45 10.35 12.55
C ALA A 36 -0.57 10.09 11.05
N GLY A 37 0.41 9.39 10.50
CA GLY A 37 0.61 9.26 9.07
C GLY A 37 0.91 7.85 8.63
N THR A 38 0.80 7.63 7.33
CA THR A 38 0.99 6.32 6.70
C THR A 38 1.71 6.50 5.37
N LEU A 39 2.74 5.69 5.16
CA LEU A 39 3.40 5.48 3.89
C LEU A 39 3.03 4.08 3.41
N VAL A 40 2.42 3.97 2.23
CA VAL A 40 2.18 2.69 1.57
C VAL A 40 2.90 2.68 0.23
N LEU A 41 3.69 1.65 -0.03
CA LEU A 41 4.28 1.43 -1.36
C LEU A 41 3.51 0.36 -2.11
N PHE A 42 3.16 0.68 -3.35
CA PHE A 42 2.53 -0.24 -4.30
C PHE A 42 3.43 -0.47 -5.50
N ASP A 43 3.46 -1.71 -5.98
CA ASP A 43 3.97 -2.07 -7.29
C ASP A 43 2.86 -2.01 -8.32
N THR A 44 2.83 -0.91 -9.07
CA THR A 44 1.75 -0.61 -10.01
C THR A 44 2.19 0.40 -11.07
N SER A 45 1.44 0.47 -12.17
CA SER A 45 1.55 1.49 -13.23
C SER A 45 0.35 2.46 -13.25
N SER A 46 -0.60 2.30 -12.32
CA SER A 46 -1.74 3.20 -12.16
C SER A 46 -1.80 3.80 -10.75
N THR A 47 -2.26 5.04 -10.65
CA THR A 47 -2.53 5.68 -9.35
C THR A 47 -3.52 4.84 -8.55
N PRO A 48 -3.24 4.52 -7.26
CA PRO A 48 -4.16 3.79 -6.41
C PRO A 48 -5.52 4.49 -6.28
N VAL A 49 -6.58 3.68 -6.27
CA VAL A 49 -7.97 4.10 -6.10
C VAL A 49 -8.26 4.23 -4.61
N SER A 50 -8.41 5.47 -4.15
CA SER A 50 -8.73 5.79 -2.75
C SER A 50 -10.11 6.43 -2.55
N SER A 51 -10.63 7.09 -3.58
CA SER A 51 -11.91 7.81 -3.48
C SER A 51 -13.08 6.85 -3.38
N SER A 52 -13.88 7.00 -2.32
CA SER A 52 -15.10 6.23 -2.04
C SER A 52 -14.90 4.71 -2.05
N VAL A 53 -13.71 4.26 -1.65
CA VAL A 53 -13.43 2.84 -1.40
C VAL A 53 -13.64 2.57 0.08
N THR A 54 -14.55 1.67 0.41
CA THR A 54 -14.76 1.20 1.78
C THR A 54 -14.62 -0.30 1.86
N TYR A 55 -14.38 -0.82 3.06
CA TYR A 55 -14.43 -2.24 3.34
C TYR A 55 -15.08 -2.53 4.68
N ALA A 56 -15.65 -3.72 4.80
CA ALA A 56 -16.05 -4.33 6.06
C ALA A 56 -15.55 -5.78 6.08
N GLN A 57 -15.40 -6.34 7.29
CA GLN A 57 -14.92 -7.71 7.45
C GLN A 57 -15.83 -8.50 8.39
N THR A 58 -16.10 -9.75 8.01
CA THR A 58 -16.74 -10.74 8.87
C THR A 58 -16.01 -12.06 8.72
N ALA A 59 -15.50 -12.58 9.83
CA ALA A 59 -14.55 -13.67 9.85
C ALA A 59 -13.36 -13.37 8.92
N ASN A 60 -12.99 -14.30 8.04
CA ASN A 60 -11.91 -14.12 7.06
C ASN A 60 -12.35 -13.39 5.78
N THR A 61 -13.66 -13.13 5.59
CA THR A 61 -14.14 -12.50 4.36
C THR A 61 -14.13 -10.98 4.52
N VAL A 62 -13.34 -10.32 3.69
CA VAL A 62 -13.36 -8.87 3.52
C VAL A 62 -14.23 -8.55 2.31
N THR A 63 -15.22 -7.68 2.49
CA THR A 63 -16.04 -7.12 1.41
C THR A 63 -15.60 -5.69 1.16
N VAL A 64 -15.10 -5.41 -0.03
CA VAL A 64 -14.73 -4.08 -0.49
C VAL A 64 -15.85 -3.53 -1.36
N THR A 65 -16.23 -2.27 -1.11
CA THR A 65 -17.24 -1.54 -1.87
C THR A 65 -16.61 -0.34 -2.56
N LYS A 66 -16.81 -0.24 -3.87
CA LYS A 66 -16.45 0.90 -4.71
C LYS A 66 -17.35 0.90 -5.93
N THR A 67 -18.15 1.96 -6.10
CA THR A 67 -19.04 2.11 -7.25
C THR A 67 -18.27 1.99 -8.56
N ALA A 68 -18.77 1.15 -9.46
CA ALA A 68 -18.20 0.86 -10.77
C ALA A 68 -16.68 0.60 -10.72
N HIS A 69 -16.26 -0.36 -9.90
CA HIS A 69 -14.84 -0.65 -9.70
C HIS A 69 -14.14 -1.23 -10.94
N GLY A 70 -14.89 -1.72 -11.94
CA GLY A 70 -14.35 -2.17 -13.23
C GLY A 70 -13.53 -3.48 -13.20
N LEU A 71 -13.32 -4.06 -12.02
CA LEU A 71 -12.56 -5.30 -11.84
C LEU A 71 -13.39 -6.55 -12.18
N THR A 72 -12.69 -7.67 -12.37
CA THR A 72 -13.24 -9.01 -12.61
C THR A 72 -12.72 -10.01 -11.58
N THR A 73 -13.45 -11.09 -11.35
CA THR A 73 -12.94 -12.21 -10.53
C THR A 73 -11.58 -12.68 -11.07
N GLY A 74 -10.63 -12.90 -10.18
CA GLY A 74 -9.26 -13.27 -10.52
C GLY A 74 -8.29 -12.09 -10.68
N THR A 75 -8.76 -10.83 -10.67
CA THR A 75 -7.86 -9.68 -10.63
C THR A 75 -7.01 -9.70 -9.36
N VAL A 76 -5.71 -9.47 -9.51
CA VAL A 76 -4.77 -9.27 -8.40
C VAL A 76 -4.69 -7.80 -8.05
N ILE A 77 -4.88 -7.48 -6.78
CA ILE A 77 -4.76 -6.11 -6.26
C ILE A 77 -3.79 -6.05 -5.08
N GLY A 78 -3.10 -4.92 -4.96
CA GLY A 78 -2.51 -4.48 -3.70
C GLY A 78 -3.51 -3.60 -2.98
N ILE A 79 -3.72 -3.81 -1.68
CA ILE A 79 -4.69 -3.06 -0.88
C ILE A 79 -4.09 -2.70 0.48
N HIS A 80 -4.38 -1.47 0.91
CA HIS A 80 -4.16 -0.97 2.26
C HIS A 80 -5.51 -0.66 2.93
N PHE A 81 -5.66 -1.09 4.17
CA PHE A 81 -6.88 -0.95 4.95
C PHE A 81 -6.71 0.09 6.05
N ALA A 82 -7.55 1.13 6.05
CA ALA A 82 -7.60 2.05 7.18
C ALA A 82 -8.10 1.30 8.43
N THR A 83 -7.63 1.72 9.60
CA THR A 83 -8.11 1.18 10.86
C THR A 83 -9.54 1.65 11.15
N ASN A 84 -10.29 0.82 11.86
CA ASN A 84 -11.56 1.16 12.49
C ASN A 84 -11.45 0.79 13.96
N SER A 85 -11.50 1.79 14.85
CA SER A 85 -11.32 1.61 16.30
C SER A 85 -10.05 0.80 16.66
N GLY A 86 -8.96 1.01 15.93
CA GLY A 86 -7.66 0.35 16.18
C GLY A 86 -7.52 -1.05 15.59
N VAL A 87 -8.46 -1.50 14.75
CA VAL A 87 -8.39 -2.80 14.06
C VAL A 87 -8.52 -2.60 12.55
N SER A 88 -7.73 -3.32 11.77
CA SER A 88 -7.83 -3.36 10.30
C SER A 88 -7.78 -4.78 9.78
N ALA A 89 -8.27 -4.98 8.54
CA ALA A 89 -7.91 -6.17 7.77
C ALA A 89 -6.40 -6.13 7.46
N THR A 90 -5.82 -7.29 7.13
CA THR A 90 -4.38 -7.38 6.86
C THR A 90 -4.07 -6.73 5.52
N ASP A 91 -3.19 -5.72 5.48
CA ASP A 91 -2.67 -5.17 4.23
C ASP A 91 -1.99 -6.27 3.39
N GLY A 92 -2.05 -6.17 2.07
CA GLY A 92 -1.36 -7.14 1.24
C GLY A 92 -1.80 -7.18 -0.21
N THR A 93 -1.36 -8.25 -0.87
CA THR A 93 -1.69 -8.57 -2.26
C THR A 93 -2.69 -9.73 -2.28
N TYR A 94 -3.83 -9.52 -2.93
CA TYR A 94 -4.95 -10.47 -2.94
C TYR A 94 -5.49 -10.72 -4.34
N VAL A 95 -5.96 -11.95 -4.57
CA VAL A 95 -6.83 -12.28 -5.70
C VAL A 95 -8.28 -12.05 -5.27
N ILE A 96 -9.04 -11.27 -6.05
CA ILE A 96 -10.41 -10.90 -5.68
C ILE A 96 -11.47 -11.78 -6.35
N THR A 97 -12.63 -11.89 -5.69
CA THR A 97 -13.86 -12.42 -6.27
C THR A 97 -14.85 -11.28 -6.46
N LYS A 98 -15.25 -11.01 -7.70
CA LYS A 98 -16.28 -10.01 -7.99
C LYS A 98 -17.63 -10.52 -7.52
N THR A 99 -18.31 -9.74 -6.70
CA THR A 99 -19.65 -10.07 -6.18
C THR A 99 -20.74 -9.16 -6.75
N GLY A 100 -20.37 -7.99 -7.29
CA GLY A 100 -21.29 -7.07 -7.96
C GLY A 100 -20.54 -6.09 -8.87
N ALA A 101 -21.25 -5.10 -9.44
CA ALA A 101 -20.63 -4.00 -10.17
C ALA A 101 -19.89 -3.02 -9.24
N ASP A 102 -20.31 -2.98 -7.97
CA ASP A 102 -19.85 -2.04 -6.96
C ASP A 102 -19.14 -2.73 -5.79
N THR A 103 -19.01 -4.06 -5.82
CA THR A 103 -18.47 -4.85 -4.70
C THR A 103 -17.64 -6.03 -5.17
N PHE A 104 -16.60 -6.32 -4.40
CA PHE A 104 -15.81 -7.54 -4.51
C PHE A 104 -15.37 -8.02 -3.14
N THR A 105 -14.97 -9.28 -3.04
CA THR A 105 -14.46 -9.88 -1.81
C THR A 105 -13.05 -10.39 -1.98
N LEU A 106 -12.34 -10.50 -0.85
CA LEU A 106 -11.07 -11.18 -0.71
C LEU A 106 -11.04 -11.92 0.63
N THR A 107 -10.11 -12.88 0.75
CA THR A 107 -9.93 -13.66 1.97
C THR A 107 -8.71 -13.15 2.73
N ASP A 108 -8.95 -12.55 3.89
CA ASP A 108 -7.90 -12.20 4.85
C ASP A 108 -7.44 -13.47 5.60
N VAL A 109 -6.15 -13.56 5.88
CA VAL A 109 -5.56 -14.64 6.68
C VAL A 109 -6.08 -14.63 8.12
N ASN A 110 -6.44 -13.45 8.62
CA ASN A 110 -6.92 -13.26 9.97
C ASN A 110 -8.45 -13.09 10.00
N SER A 111 -9.09 -13.73 10.98
CA SER A 111 -10.54 -13.61 11.20
C SER A 111 -10.84 -12.41 12.09
N ARG A 112 -11.70 -11.48 11.64
CA ARG A 112 -12.08 -10.26 12.39
C ARG A 112 -13.55 -9.88 12.18
N SER A 113 -14.01 -8.95 13.02
CA SER A 113 -15.28 -8.24 12.85
C SER A 113 -14.97 -6.76 12.74
N ILE A 114 -15.12 -6.19 11.54
CA ILE A 114 -14.76 -4.79 11.26
C ILE A 114 -15.96 -4.14 10.58
N ALA A 115 -16.50 -3.10 11.21
CA ALA A 115 -17.52 -2.25 10.60
C ALA A 115 -16.93 -1.43 9.45
N SER A 116 -17.78 -0.94 8.55
CA SER A 116 -17.35 -0.25 7.33
C SER A 116 -16.37 0.91 7.62
N THR A 117 -15.18 0.88 7.01
CA THR A 117 -14.19 1.96 7.04
C THR A 117 -13.48 2.08 5.67
N ALA A 118 -12.57 3.03 5.51
CA ALA A 118 -11.90 3.31 4.24
C ALA A 118 -10.83 2.26 3.87
N ALA A 119 -10.59 2.09 2.57
CA ALA A 119 -9.43 1.35 2.05
C ALA A 119 -8.87 2.06 0.81
N VAL A 120 -7.68 1.65 0.37
CA VAL A 120 -7.07 2.10 -0.89
C VAL A 120 -6.50 0.89 -1.61
N TYR A 121 -6.81 0.72 -2.89
CA TYR A 121 -6.28 -0.39 -3.68
C TYR A 121 -5.72 0.06 -5.03
N THR A 122 -4.90 -0.80 -5.64
CA THR A 122 -4.48 -0.65 -7.03
C THR A 122 -4.46 -2.00 -7.72
N VAL A 123 -4.63 -2.02 -9.05
CA VAL A 123 -4.27 -3.21 -9.83
C VAL A 123 -2.74 -3.28 -9.84
N GLY A 124 -2.21 -4.32 -9.23
CA GLY A 124 -0.80 -4.40 -8.86
C GLY A 124 -0.60 -5.14 -7.55
N LYS A 125 0.52 -4.87 -6.87
CA LYS A 125 0.87 -5.51 -5.60
C LYS A 125 1.08 -4.48 -4.51
N TRP A 126 0.76 -4.86 -3.28
CA TRP A 126 1.22 -4.14 -2.10
C TRP A 126 2.67 -4.57 -1.82
N LEU A 127 3.54 -3.61 -1.50
CA LEU A 127 4.94 -3.87 -1.17
C LEU A 127 5.20 -3.78 0.33
N LEU A 128 4.82 -2.66 0.94
CA LEU A 128 4.99 -2.40 2.36
C LEU A 128 4.10 -1.25 2.84
N THR A 129 3.92 -1.20 4.15
CA THR A 129 3.30 -0.09 4.88
C THR A 129 4.21 0.31 6.04
N TYR A 130 4.39 1.61 6.25
CA TYR A 130 4.94 2.18 7.48
C TYR A 130 3.98 3.23 8.03
N GLU A 131 3.94 3.35 9.35
CA GLU A 131 3.09 4.31 10.06
C GLU A 131 3.95 5.21 10.93
N SER A 132 3.54 6.47 11.08
CA SER A 132 4.11 7.42 12.04
C SER A 132 3.04 7.80 13.06
N THR A 133 3.43 7.89 14.33
CA THR A 133 2.55 8.47 15.35
C THR A 133 2.48 9.99 15.17
N ALA A 134 1.41 10.63 15.63
CA ALA A 134 1.29 12.08 15.61
C ALA A 134 2.47 12.75 16.34
N GLY A 135 3.11 13.72 15.69
CA GLY A 135 4.26 14.43 16.24
C GLY A 135 5.60 13.72 16.03
N ASP A 136 5.63 12.57 15.38
CA ASP A 136 6.87 11.95 14.91
C ASP A 136 7.40 12.67 13.67
N VAL A 137 7.97 13.85 13.90
CA VAL A 137 8.54 14.74 12.87
C VAL A 137 10.01 14.40 12.56
N TYR A 138 10.49 13.25 13.03
CA TYR A 138 11.85 12.78 12.78
C TYR A 138 11.92 11.88 11.55
N THR A 139 13.13 11.73 11.02
CA THR A 139 13.38 10.80 9.93
C THR A 139 13.39 9.36 10.47
N ASN A 140 12.44 8.56 9.99
CA ASN A 140 12.36 7.13 10.19
C ASN A 140 13.08 6.41 9.05
N VAL A 141 13.94 5.43 9.38
CA VAL A 141 14.75 4.71 8.38
C VAL A 141 14.68 3.20 8.63
N PRO A 142 13.56 2.55 8.25
CA PRO A 142 13.40 1.11 8.43
C PRO A 142 14.36 0.30 7.54
N PHE A 143 14.85 -0.81 8.08
CA PHE A 143 15.73 -1.73 7.36
C PHE A 143 14.93 -2.65 6.44
N ILE A 144 15.40 -2.80 5.19
CA ILE A 144 14.92 -3.83 4.27
C ILE A 144 16.02 -4.89 4.12
N PRO A 145 15.75 -6.16 4.45
CA PRO A 145 16.77 -7.21 4.43
C PRO A 145 17.08 -7.70 3.00
N GLY A 146 18.23 -8.36 2.87
CA GLY A 146 18.60 -9.11 1.67
C GLY A 146 18.74 -8.25 0.41
N GLU A 147 18.24 -8.76 -0.72
CA GLU A 147 18.33 -8.07 -2.02
C GLU A 147 17.35 -6.88 -2.15
N GLY A 148 16.44 -6.69 -1.20
CA GLY A 148 15.35 -5.73 -1.31
C GLY A 148 14.06 -6.31 -1.87
N ILE A 149 12.99 -5.54 -1.77
CA ILE A 149 11.64 -5.90 -2.22
C ILE A 149 11.55 -5.65 -3.72
N ARG A 150 11.22 -6.68 -4.50
CA ARG A 150 11.11 -6.59 -5.96
C ARG A 150 9.78 -5.95 -6.35
N ALA A 151 9.85 -4.86 -7.12
CA ALA A 151 8.74 -4.30 -7.88
C ALA A 151 8.92 -4.65 -9.37
N GLU A 152 7.87 -5.17 -9.99
CA GLU A 152 7.88 -5.66 -11.37
C GLU A 152 7.35 -4.62 -12.37
N THR A 153 6.70 -3.57 -11.89
CA THR A 153 6.05 -2.55 -12.72
C THR A 153 6.60 -1.16 -12.41
N GLY A 154 6.56 -0.75 -11.15
CA GLY A 154 6.95 0.58 -10.70
C GLY A 154 6.80 0.69 -9.18
N VAL A 155 7.12 1.83 -8.59
CA VAL A 155 6.93 2.05 -7.15
C VAL A 155 6.15 3.33 -6.96
N TYR A 156 4.88 3.19 -6.59
CA TYR A 156 4.02 4.29 -6.19
C TYR A 156 3.97 4.41 -4.67
N ALA A 157 4.13 5.62 -4.15
CA ALA A 157 3.94 5.94 -2.75
C ALA A 157 2.59 6.62 -2.54
N LEU A 158 1.74 6.00 -1.72
CA LEU A 158 0.63 6.68 -1.08
C LEU A 158 1.13 7.24 0.26
N MET A 159 1.09 8.56 0.39
CA MET A 159 1.51 9.30 1.58
C MET A 159 0.30 10.02 2.17
N THR A 160 0.02 9.74 3.45
CA THR A 160 -1.02 10.42 4.23
C THR A 160 -0.36 11.03 5.47
N ASN A 161 -0.52 12.33 5.68
CA ASN A 161 0.03 13.06 6.83
C ASN A 161 1.55 12.85 7.03
N LEU A 162 2.31 12.75 5.94
CA LEU A 162 3.77 12.68 5.95
C LEU A 162 4.34 13.89 5.21
N ASP A 163 5.44 14.45 5.74
CA ASP A 163 6.10 15.60 5.14
C ASP A 163 6.99 15.20 3.94
N SER A 164 7.60 14.00 4.02
CA SER A 164 8.42 13.46 2.93
C SER A 164 8.61 11.96 3.03
N ALA A 165 8.95 11.34 1.89
CA ALA A 165 9.41 9.97 1.81
C ALA A 165 10.51 9.85 0.75
N GLN A 166 11.44 8.91 0.96
CA GLN A 166 12.50 8.56 0.04
C GLN A 166 12.62 7.05 -0.07
N ILE A 167 13.05 6.59 -1.24
CA ILE A 167 13.48 5.21 -1.43
C ILE A 167 14.91 5.16 -1.93
N ILE A 168 15.61 4.11 -1.51
CA ILE A 168 16.86 3.65 -2.11
C ILE A 168 16.51 2.42 -2.94
N TYR A 169 16.95 2.37 -4.19
CA TYR A 169 16.60 1.28 -5.10
C TYR A 169 17.74 0.93 -6.06
N GLY A 170 17.64 -0.23 -6.70
CA GLY A 170 18.53 -0.63 -7.78
C GLY A 170 17.92 -1.72 -8.63
#